data_AF-A0A655A7G7-F1
#
_entry.id   AF-A0A655A7G7-F1
#
_cell.length_a   1.000
_cell.length_b   1.000
_cell.length_c   1.000
_cell.angle_alpha   90.00
_cell.angle_beta   90.00
_cell.angle_gamma   90.00
#
_symmetry.space_group_name_H-M   'P 1'
#
loop_
_entity.id
_entity.type
_entity.pdbx_description
1 polymer ?
#
loop_
_entity_poly.entity_id
_entity_poly.type
_entity_poly.pdbx_seq_one_letter_code
_entity_poly.pdbx_strand_id
1 'polypeptide(L)'
;MVDGANHYPEDIEATIQEITGGRVVAIAVPDDRTEKLVTIIELMKRGRTDEEEKNRLRTVKREVASAISRSHRLRVADVVMVAPGSIPVTTSGKVRRSASVERYLHHEFSRLDAMA
;
A
#
# COMPACT_ATOMS: atom_id res chain seq x y z
N MET A 1 -27.29 -0.64 14.22
CA MET A 1 -25.97 -0.95 14.80
C MET A 1 -24.98 -0.79 13.65
N VAL A 2 -24.34 0.38 13.55
CA VAL A 2 -23.36 0.67 12.50
C VAL A 2 -22.04 0.26 13.12
N ASP A 3 -21.49 -0.85 12.62
CA ASP A 3 -20.41 -1.62 13.25
C ASP A 3 -19.23 -0.74 13.66
N GLY A 4 -19.18 -0.45 14.96
CA GLY A 4 -18.06 0.23 15.56
C GLY A 4 -16.77 -0.56 15.39
N ALA A 5 -15.69 0.20 15.26
CA ALA A 5 -14.29 -0.22 15.43
C ALA A 5 -13.60 -0.87 14.21
N ASN A 6 -13.28 -0.05 13.20
CA ASN A 6 -11.91 0.13 12.67
C ASN A 6 -11.91 0.96 11.37
N HIS A 7 -12.10 2.29 11.45
CA HIS A 7 -11.99 3.18 10.29
C HIS A 7 -10.54 3.44 9.83
N TYR A 8 -9.54 2.95 10.56
CA TYR A 8 -8.12 3.23 10.26
C TYR A 8 -7.64 2.79 8.88
N PRO A 9 -7.95 1.58 8.36
CA PRO A 9 -7.40 1.14 7.08
C PRO A 9 -7.93 1.99 5.91
N GLU A 10 -9.22 2.32 5.92
CA GLU A 10 -9.85 3.13 4.86
C GLU A 10 -9.36 4.58 4.88
N ASP A 11 -9.17 5.16 6.07
CA ASP A 11 -8.62 6.52 6.20
C ASP A 11 -7.15 6.59 5.77
N ILE A 12 -6.35 5.56 6.10
CA ILE A 12 -4.97 5.41 5.62
C ILE A 12 -4.96 5.26 4.10
N GLU A 13 -5.80 4.38 3.55
CA GLU A 13 -5.95 4.16 2.10
C GLU A 13 -6.31 5.47 1.39
N ALA A 14 -7.27 6.23 1.90
CA ALA A 14 -7.67 7.52 1.35
C ALA A 14 -6.51 8.53 1.34
N THR A 15 -5.78 8.64 2.46
CA THR A 15 -4.60 9.54 2.57
C THR A 15 -3.54 9.20 1.52
N ILE A 16 -3.27 7.91 1.31
CA ILE A 16 -2.28 7.45 0.33
C ILE A 16 -2.79 7.65 -1.10
N GLN A 17 -4.09 7.45 -1.31
CA GLN A 17 -4.73 7.63 -2.61
C GLN A 17 -4.68 9.09 -3.06
N GLU A 18 -4.78 10.07 -2.16
CA GLU A 18 -4.60 11.50 -2.49
C GLU A 18 -3.20 11.81 -3.04
N ILE A 19 -2.17 11.11 -2.54
CA ILE A 19 -0.77 11.30 -2.95
C ILE A 19 -0.49 10.59 -4.28
N THR A 20 -1.00 9.36 -4.41
CA THR A 20 -0.59 8.44 -5.48
C THR A 20 -1.53 8.43 -6.67
N GLY A 21 -2.81 8.75 -6.45
CA GLY A 21 -3.91 8.60 -7.40
C GLY A 21 -4.21 7.15 -7.79
N GLY A 22 -3.56 6.19 -7.14
CA GLY A 22 -3.66 4.76 -7.44
C GLY A 22 -4.61 4.03 -6.51
N ARG A 23 -4.89 2.76 -6.83
CA ARG A 23 -5.59 1.88 -5.88
C ARG A 23 -4.65 1.55 -4.73
N VAL A 24 -5.16 1.64 -3.52
CA VAL A 24 -4.41 1.36 -2.29
C VAL A 24 -5.15 0.32 -1.47
N VAL A 25 -4.39 -0.51 -0.76
CA VAL A 25 -4.91 -1.33 0.32
C VAL A 25 -3.96 -1.27 1.52
N ALA A 26 -4.50 -0.97 2.69
CA ALA A 26 -3.78 -1.03 3.95
C ALA A 26 -4.13 -2.35 4.65
N ILE A 27 -3.11 -3.08 5.07
CA ILE A 27 -3.26 -4.38 5.72
C ILE A 27 -2.45 -4.43 7.02
N ALA A 28 -2.99 -5.13 8.01
CA ALA A 28 -2.25 -5.56 9.18
C ALA A 28 -1.71 -6.97 8.92
N VAL A 29 -0.42 -7.18 9.16
CA VAL A 29 0.23 -8.49 9.02
C VAL A 29 0.85 -8.92 10.35
N PRO A 30 0.76 -10.20 10.74
CA PRO A 30 1.39 -10.69 11.96
C PRO A 30 2.92 -10.50 11.90
N ASP A 31 3.50 -10.08 13.02
CA ASP A 31 4.93 -9.94 13.24
C ASP A 31 5.31 -10.35 14.65
N ASP A 32 5.83 -11.58 14.78
CA ASP A 32 6.14 -12.25 16.05
C ASP A 32 4.99 -12.16 17.08
N ARG A 33 5.01 -11.12 17.91
CA ARG A 33 4.06 -10.87 19.01
C ARG A 33 3.15 -9.67 18.77
N THR A 34 3.25 -9.03 17.61
CA THR A 34 2.55 -7.79 17.25
C THR A 34 2.00 -7.86 15.83
N GLU A 35 1.33 -6.81 15.38
CA GLU A 35 0.95 -6.62 13.99
C GLU A 35 1.69 -5.42 13.41
N LYS A 36 2.07 -5.52 12.14
CA LYS A 36 2.70 -4.44 11.38
C LYS A 36 1.75 -3.90 10.33
N LEU A 37 1.71 -2.57 10.20
CA LEU A 37 1.00 -1.91 9.11
C LEU A 37 1.82 -2.01 7.82
N VAL A 38 1.21 -2.59 6.79
CA VAL A 38 1.76 -2.67 5.44
C VAL A 38 0.78 -2.03 4.47
N THR A 39 1.28 -1.30 3.48
CA THR A 39 0.46 -0.69 2.43
C THR A 39 0.87 -1.23 1.07
N ILE A 40 -0.10 -1.56 0.23
CA ILE A 40 0.13 -1.97 -1.16
C ILE A 40 -0.52 -0.94 -2.06
N ILE A 41 0.25 -0.41 -3.01
CA ILE A 41 -0.09 0.75 -3.81
C ILE A 41 0.13 0.41 -5.29
N GLU A 42 -0.93 0.50 -6.08
CA GLU A 42 -0.84 0.43 -7.54
C GLU A 42 -0.32 1.75 -8.12
N LEU A 43 0.82 1.72 -8.81
CA LEU A 43 1.42 2.88 -9.45
C LEU A 43 1.62 2.65 -10.94
N MET A 44 1.20 3.60 -11.76
CA MET A 44 1.57 3.63 -13.18
C MET A 44 3.02 4.11 -13.34
N LYS A 45 3.79 3.42 -14.19
CA LYS A 45 5.12 3.88 -14.62
C LYS A 45 4.97 5.24 -15.32
N ARG A 46 5.76 6.23 -14.90
CA ARG A 46 5.76 7.58 -15.52
C ARG A 46 7.16 8.10 -15.84
N GLY A 47 8.22 7.50 -15.30
CA GLY A 47 9.60 7.79 -15.68
C GLY A 47 9.88 7.35 -17.12
N ARG A 48 10.65 8.16 -17.85
CA ARG A 48 11.08 7.83 -19.23
C ARG A 48 12.27 6.88 -19.20
N THR A 49 13.09 6.97 -18.17
CA THR A 49 14.19 6.06 -17.86
C THR A 49 13.93 5.29 -16.58
N ASP A 50 14.65 4.19 -16.39
CA ASP A 50 14.53 3.39 -15.17
C ASP A 50 15.08 4.12 -13.94
N GLU A 51 16.09 5.00 -14.11
CA GLU A 51 16.61 5.82 -13.02
C GLU A 51 15.59 6.86 -12.54
N GLU A 52 14.91 7.53 -13.47
CA GLU A 52 13.82 8.47 -13.14
C GLU A 52 12.67 7.78 -12.42
N GLU A 53 12.29 6.57 -12.87
CA GLU A 53 11.24 5.80 -12.20
C GLU A 53 11.68 5.36 -10.80
N LYS A 54 12.90 4.85 -10.61
CA LYS A 54 13.46 4.51 -9.29
C LYS A 54 13.46 5.71 -8.34
N ASN A 55 13.85 6.89 -8.85
CA ASN A 55 13.86 8.13 -8.09
C ASN A 55 12.45 8.55 -7.67
N ARG A 56 11.49 8.45 -8.59
CA ARG A 56 10.07 8.72 -8.32
C ARG A 56 9.49 7.78 -7.27
N LEU A 57 9.70 6.47 -7.40
CA LEU A 57 9.20 5.47 -6.44
C LEU A 57 9.74 5.72 -5.03
N ARG A 58 11.03 6.07 -4.91
CA ARG A 58 11.64 6.44 -3.62
C ARG A 58 11.01 7.68 -3.01
N THR A 59 10.72 8.71 -3.81
CA THR A 59 10.04 9.92 -3.34
C THR A 59 8.65 9.61 -2.84
N VAL A 60 7.84 8.87 -3.62
CA VAL A 60 6.48 8.45 -3.24
C VAL A 60 6.51 7.64 -1.95
N LYS A 61 7.44 6.68 -1.81
CA LYS A 61 7.58 5.87 -0.58
C LYS A 61 7.79 6.73 0.67
N ARG A 62 8.65 7.74 0.58
CA ARG A 62 8.93 8.67 1.70
C ARG A 62 7.74 9.56 2.01
N GLU A 63 7.08 10.07 0.98
CA GLU A 63 5.90 10.93 1.12
C GLU A 63 4.75 10.20 1.79
N VAL A 64 4.45 8.98 1.34
CA VAL A 64 3.45 8.10 1.93
C VAL A 64 3.76 7.80 3.40
N ALA A 65 4.97 7.35 3.72
CA ALA A 65 5.34 7.06 5.10
C ALA A 65 5.21 8.28 6.03
N SER A 66 5.60 9.46 5.53
CA SER A 66 5.48 10.73 6.25
C SER A 66 4.02 11.16 6.43
N ALA A 67 3.17 10.98 5.42
CA ALA A 67 1.75 11.29 5.51
C ALA A 67 1.03 10.39 6.52
N ILE A 68 1.30 9.08 6.50
CA ILE A 68 0.75 8.13 7.47
C ILE A 68 1.16 8.52 8.89
N SER A 69 2.44 8.81 9.10
CA SER A 69 2.94 9.20 10.43
C SER A 69 2.33 10.51 10.93
N ARG A 70 2.09 11.49 10.05
CA ARG A 70 1.56 12.80 10.44
C ARG A 70 0.04 12.78 10.66
N SER A 71 -0.70 12.16 9.76
CA SER A 71 -2.17 12.15 9.79
C SER A 71 -2.72 11.13 10.77
N HIS A 72 -2.08 9.96 10.89
CA HIS A 72 -2.61 8.82 11.64
C HIS A 72 -1.80 8.47 12.89
N ARG A 73 -0.65 9.11 13.11
CA ARG A 73 0.30 8.77 14.20
C ARG A 73 0.75 7.30 14.20
N LEU A 74 0.73 6.67 13.04
CA LEU A 74 1.15 5.27 12.85
C LEU A 74 2.45 5.20 12.05
N ARG A 75 3.25 4.17 12.31
CA ARG A 75 4.41 3.84 11.48
C ARG A 75 4.01 2.75 10.49
N VAL A 76 4.23 3.00 9.21
CA VAL A 76 4.16 1.95 8.18
C VAL A 76 5.45 1.14 8.21
N ALA A 77 5.33 -0.18 8.32
CA ALA A 77 6.47 -1.09 8.33
C ALA A 77 6.98 -1.36 6.90
N ASP A 78 6.06 -1.46 5.94
CA ASP A 78 6.42 -1.68 4.53
C ASP A 78 5.42 -1.00 3.59
N VAL A 79 5.96 -0.46 2.49
CA VAL A 79 5.21 0.18 1.41
C VAL A 79 5.55 -0.57 0.13
N VAL A 80 4.61 -1.38 -0.32
CA VAL A 80 4.70 -2.26 -1.49
C VAL A 80 4.15 -1.51 -2.70
N MET A 81 5.01 -1.18 -3.66
CA MET A 81 4.59 -0.53 -4.90
C MET A 81 4.50 -1.56 -6.02
N VAL A 82 3.35 -1.67 -6.66
CA VAL A 82 3.03 -2.70 -7.66
C VAL A 82 2.42 -2.08 -8.92
N ALA A 83 2.44 -2.82 -10.04
CA ALA A 83 1.77 -2.40 -11.25
C ALA A 83 0.24 -2.36 -11.08
N PRO A 84 -0.50 -1.53 -11.85
CA PRO A 84 -1.96 -1.51 -11.80
C PRO A 84 -2.58 -2.88 -12.07
N GLY A 85 -3.65 -3.22 -11.35
CA GLY A 85 -4.29 -4.53 -11.42
C GLY A 85 -3.66 -5.63 -10.56
N SER A 86 -2.58 -5.33 -9.82
CA SER A 86 -1.94 -6.32 -8.94
C SER A 86 -2.71 -6.58 -7.65
N ILE A 87 -3.51 -5.61 -7.17
CA ILE A 87 -4.29 -5.77 -5.94
C ILE A 87 -5.55 -6.60 -6.23
N PRO A 88 -5.77 -7.73 -5.53
CA PRO A 88 -6.99 -8.52 -5.68
C PRO A 88 -8.26 -7.71 -5.38
N VAL A 89 -9.22 -7.76 -6.30
CA VAL A 89 -10.55 -7.15 -6.11
C VAL A 89 -11.65 -8.19 -6.26
N THR A 90 -12.82 -7.90 -5.68
CA THR A 90 -14.05 -8.63 -5.95
C THR A 90 -14.55 -8.30 -7.36
N THR A 91 -15.51 -9.06 -7.87
CA THR A 91 -16.23 -8.76 -9.12
C THR A 91 -16.92 -7.39 -9.10
N SER A 92 -17.25 -6.86 -7.92
CA SER A 92 -17.79 -5.51 -7.71
C SER A 92 -16.71 -4.41 -7.61
N GLY A 93 -15.43 -4.76 -7.76
CA GLY A 93 -14.32 -3.81 -7.74
C GLY A 93 -13.82 -3.42 -6.35
N LYS A 94 -14.34 -4.02 -5.27
CA LYS A 94 -13.87 -3.76 -3.91
C LYS A 94 -12.56 -4.51 -3.64
N VAL A 95 -11.61 -3.88 -2.95
CA VAL A 95 -10.36 -4.53 -2.56
C VAL A 95 -10.61 -5.74 -1.66
N ARG A 96 -9.90 -6.84 -1.91
CA ARG A 96 -9.95 -8.06 -1.08
C ARG A 96 -8.77 -8.09 -0.12
N ARG A 97 -8.91 -7.40 1.02
CA ARG A 97 -7.83 -7.25 2.02
C ARG A 97 -7.24 -8.59 2.47
N SER A 98 -8.07 -9.59 2.75
CA SER A 98 -7.60 -10.93 3.14
C SER A 98 -6.71 -11.59 2.08
N ALA A 99 -7.08 -11.50 0.81
CA ALA A 99 -6.25 -12.00 -0.29
C ALA A 99 -4.97 -11.19 -0.46
N SER A 100 -5.00 -9.88 -0.20
CA SER A 100 -3.79 -9.05 -0.20
C SER A 100 -2.84 -9.41 0.95
N VAL A 101 -3.35 -9.76 2.14
CA VAL A 101 -2.55 -10.27 3.26
C VAL A 101 -1.86 -11.57 2.87
N GLU A 102 -2.61 -12.53 2.33
CA GLU A 102 -2.06 -13.82 1.88
C GLU A 102 -0.94 -13.61 0.84
N ARG A 103 -1.21 -12.85 -0.22
CA ARG A 103 -0.21 -12.53 -1.26
C ARG A 103 1.03 -11.84 -0.69
N TYR A 104 0.86 -10.96 0.28
CA TYR A 104 1.99 -10.29 0.92
C TYR A 104 2.86 -11.28 1.71
N LEU A 105 2.24 -12.11 2.54
CA LEU A 105 2.93 -13.12 3.35
C LEU A 105 3.64 -14.18 2.51
N HIS A 106 3.09 -14.51 1.33
CA HIS A 106 3.70 -15.43 0.37
C HIS A 106 4.68 -14.75 -0.61
N HIS A 107 4.94 -13.45 -0.47
CA HIS A 107 5.82 -12.68 -1.34
C HIS A 107 5.42 -12.70 -2.84
N GLU A 108 4.12 -12.73 -3.13
CA GLU A 108 3.58 -12.88 -4.49
C GLU A 108 3.36 -11.55 -5.22
N PHE A 109 3.67 -10.41 -4.59
CA PHE A 109 3.61 -9.10 -5.24
C PHE A 109 4.88 -8.81 -6.03
N SER A 110 4.74 -8.60 -7.34
CA SER A 110 5.81 -8.08 -8.20
C SER A 110 6.09 -6.61 -7.88
N ARG A 111 7.10 -6.36 -7.05
CA ARG A 111 7.46 -5.03 -6.55
C ARG A 111 8.19 -4.20 -7.59
N LEU A 112 7.66 -3.01 -7.86
CA LEU A 112 8.31 -2.01 -8.71
C LEU A 112 9.56 -1.41 -8.05
N ASP A 113 9.59 -1.37 -6.71
CA ASP A 113 10.72 -0.82 -5.94
C ASP A 113 11.84 -1.81 -5.64
N ALA A 114 11.67 -3.09 -6.01
CA ALA A 114 12.67 -4.14 -5.83
C ALA A 114 13.55 -4.39 -7.06
N MET A 115 13.31 -3.70 -8.18
CA MET A 115 14.18 -3.78 -9.35
C MET A 115 15.48 -3.03 -9.08
N ALA A 116 16.44 -3.72 -8.45
CA ALA A 116 17.86 -3.34 -8.44
C ALA A 116 18.47 -3.72 -9.78
#